data_AF-A0A1I0EES2-F1
#
_entry.id   AF-A0A1I0EES2-F1
#
_cell.length_a   1.000
_cell.length_b   1.000
_cell.length_c   1.000
_cell.angle_alpha   90.00
_cell.angle_beta   90.00
_cell.angle_gamma   90.00
#
_symmetry.space_group_name_H-M   'P 1'
#
loop_
_entity.id
_entity.type
_entity.pdbx_description
1 polymer ?
#
loop_
_entity_poly.entity_id
_entity_poly.type
_entity_poly.pdbx_seq_one_letter_code
_entity_poly.pdbx_strand_id
1 'polypeptide(L)'
;MAGTDIVISLQGDHYMVESAGGYFKLGTREGRILQKLVNEDDTTRILEEEQITKEQLDQYIDAFKNVGVIGEQKKKRQNILFYRIPLFQADPMFARIVACMKNHKEAVKGTFITSILVILAGCILMGINFGDIYSRSLLHLKSYEYATIYVVFLLTVCMHEMGHGIVCKYNGGKVGTLGFMLIIFSPAMYCDISGVRMIKDKRKQIMASAAGVYVNLFFTGLASIAFAIKPLPLFAAFIILNVTTIVSNLIPVVRLDGYWILSFATGITNLYKNSMKSVNLLFKKCTGKERFMAIYGVITYSVMGIAIVSIAVSAVKTVIWVAQYVFHF
;
A
#
# COMPACT_ATOMS: atom_id res chain seq x y z
N MET A 1 9.64 -34.90 -6.09
CA MET A 1 8.80 -33.71 -6.29
C MET A 1 9.74 -32.57 -6.66
N ALA A 2 9.58 -31.96 -7.84
CA ALA A 2 10.58 -31.03 -8.40
C ALA A 2 10.64 -29.71 -7.60
N GLY A 3 11.87 -29.25 -7.34
CA GLY A 3 12.20 -28.23 -6.36
C GLY A 3 11.49 -26.90 -6.58
N THR A 4 10.70 -26.50 -5.59
CA THR A 4 10.38 -25.10 -5.34
C THR A 4 11.56 -24.47 -4.60
N ASP A 5 12.19 -23.46 -5.19
CA ASP A 5 13.22 -22.62 -4.54
C ASP A 5 12.61 -21.86 -3.35
N ILE A 6 12.45 -22.55 -2.22
CA ILE A 6 11.94 -21.98 -0.98
C ILE A 6 13.15 -21.63 -0.12
N VAL A 7 13.39 -20.34 0.07
CA VAL A 7 14.45 -19.87 0.98
C VAL A 7 13.83 -19.59 2.35
N ILE A 8 14.26 -20.37 3.35
CA ILE A 8 13.82 -20.24 4.73
C ILE A 8 14.97 -19.64 5.53
N SER A 9 14.73 -18.50 6.18
CA SER A 9 15.74 -17.83 7.03
C SER A 9 15.19 -17.53 8.42
N LEU A 10 15.95 -17.89 9.46
CA LEU A 10 15.63 -17.55 10.84
C LEU A 10 16.06 -16.11 11.13
N GLN A 11 15.13 -15.26 11.59
CA GLN A 11 15.42 -13.89 12.01
C GLN A 11 14.95 -13.66 13.46
N GLY A 12 15.82 -13.96 14.42
CA GLY A 12 15.48 -13.87 15.85
C GLY A 12 14.35 -14.86 16.18
N ASP A 13 13.20 -14.36 16.64
CA ASP A 13 12.09 -15.18 17.13
C ASP A 13 11.08 -15.59 16.05
N HIS A 14 11.45 -15.55 14.76
CA HIS A 14 10.54 -15.94 13.66
C HIS A 14 11.29 -16.38 12.41
N TYR A 15 10.62 -17.19 11.58
CA TYR A 15 11.12 -17.60 10.27
C TYR A 15 10.53 -16.71 9.17
N MET A 16 11.38 -16.36 8.21
CA MET A 16 11.00 -15.71 6.97
C MET A 16 11.11 -16.71 5.83
N VAL A 17 10.02 -16.87 5.10
CA VAL A 17 9.90 -17.79 3.96
C VAL A 17 9.73 -16.97 2.70
N GLU A 18 10.61 -17.21 1.75
CA GLU A 18 10.53 -16.71 0.39
C GLU A 18 10.08 -17.85 -0.52
N SER A 19 8.95 -17.66 -1.19
CA SER A 19 8.44 -18.56 -2.23
C SER A 19 8.10 -17.73 -3.47
N ALA A 20 7.94 -18.38 -4.62
CA ALA A 20 7.48 -17.76 -5.88
C ALA A 20 6.19 -16.93 -5.72
N GLY A 21 5.39 -17.20 -4.68
CA GLY A 21 4.15 -16.46 -4.35
C GLY A 21 4.30 -15.23 -3.46
N GLY A 22 5.52 -14.91 -2.98
CA GLY A 22 5.78 -13.78 -2.09
C GLY A 22 6.41 -14.19 -0.75
N TYR A 23 6.42 -13.25 0.19
CA TYR A 23 7.12 -13.39 1.47
C TYR A 23 6.17 -13.62 2.63
N PHE A 24 6.46 -14.64 3.43
CA PHE A 24 5.66 -15.00 4.60
C PHE A 24 6.49 -14.97 5.87
N LYS A 25 5.89 -14.39 6.92
CA LYS A 25 6.42 -14.47 8.28
C LYS A 25 5.74 -15.63 8.99
N LEU A 26 6.53 -16.60 9.45
CA LEU A 26 6.10 -17.74 10.24
C LEU A 26 6.64 -17.65 11.67
N GLY A 27 5.92 -18.18 12.65
CA GLY A 27 6.45 -18.34 13.99
C GLY A 27 7.57 -19.39 14.02
N THR A 28 8.25 -19.52 15.18
CA THR A 28 9.37 -20.45 15.34
C THR A 28 8.97 -21.92 15.20
N ARG A 29 7.72 -22.27 15.55
CA ARG A 29 7.21 -23.64 15.44
C ARG A 29 6.81 -23.95 14.00
N GLU A 30 6.02 -23.07 13.38
CA GLU A 30 5.56 -23.24 12.00
C GLU A 30 6.72 -23.22 11.00
N GLY A 31 7.73 -22.39 11.23
CA GLY A 31 8.92 -22.35 10.39
C GLY A 31 9.80 -23.60 10.50
N ARG A 32 9.91 -24.21 11.68
CA ARG A 32 10.61 -25.49 11.87
C ARG A 32 9.89 -26.64 11.15
N ILE A 33 8.57 -26.72 11.31
CA ILE A 33 7.75 -27.72 10.60
C ILE A 33 7.94 -27.57 9.09
N LEU A 34 7.89 -26.33 8.57
CA LEU A 34 8.09 -26.09 7.14
C LEU A 34 9.51 -26.48 6.68
N GLN A 35 10.54 -26.15 7.46
CA GLN A 35 11.93 -26.48 7.11
C GLN A 35 12.14 -27.99 7.02
N LYS A 36 11.57 -28.76 7.96
CA LYS A 36 11.60 -30.23 7.95
C LYS A 36 10.82 -30.81 6.76
N LEU A 37 9.64 -30.25 6.45
CA LEU A 37 8.84 -30.65 5.29
C LEU A 37 9.57 -30.41 3.96
N VAL A 38 10.32 -29.30 3.83
CA VAL A 38 11.09 -28.98 2.62
C VAL A 38 12.34 -29.84 2.48
N ASN A 39 12.96 -30.24 3.60
CA ASN A 39 14.10 -31.15 3.62
C ASN A 39 13.73 -32.64 3.43
N GLU A 40 12.47 -32.95 3.12
CA GLU A 40 11.94 -34.30 2.96
C GLU A 40 12.13 -35.20 4.21
N ASP A 41 12.08 -34.62 5.41
CA ASP A 41 12.09 -35.41 6.66
C ASP A 41 10.84 -36.29 6.80
N ASP A 42 11.02 -37.47 7.41
CA ASP A 42 9.93 -38.43 7.59
C ASP A 42 8.81 -37.82 8.45
N THR A 43 7.57 -37.85 7.93
CA THR A 43 6.40 -37.27 8.61
C THR A 43 6.17 -37.83 10.01
N THR A 44 6.59 -39.07 10.28
CA THR A 44 6.55 -39.66 11.63
C THR A 44 7.51 -38.98 12.61
N ARG A 45 8.72 -38.61 12.17
CA ARG A 45 9.68 -37.86 13.01
C ARG A 45 9.21 -36.44 13.32
N ILE A 46 8.55 -35.80 12.37
CA ILE A 46 7.97 -34.45 12.57
C ILE A 46 6.88 -34.48 13.65
N LEU A 47 6.04 -35.53 13.67
CA LEU A 47 4.98 -35.69 14.67
C LEU A 47 5.53 -35.84 16.09
N GLU A 48 6.58 -36.65 16.26
CA GLU A 48 7.20 -36.91 17.56
C GLU A 48 7.98 -35.71 18.09
N GLU A 49 8.82 -35.09 17.27
CA GLU A 49 9.71 -34.00 17.71
C GLU A 49 8.96 -32.70 18.00
N GLU A 50 7.94 -32.37 17.21
CA GLU A 50 7.16 -31.15 17.38
C GLU A 50 5.91 -31.37 18.26
N GLN A 51 5.68 -32.59 18.76
CA GLN A 51 4.52 -32.96 19.60
C GLN A 51 3.19 -32.48 19.00
N ILE A 52 2.92 -32.86 17.76
CA ILE A 52 1.70 -32.49 17.01
C ILE A 52 0.96 -33.74 16.54
N THR A 53 -0.36 -33.65 16.46
CA THR A 53 -1.17 -34.74 15.90
C THR A 53 -1.12 -34.73 14.37
N LYS A 54 -1.41 -35.88 13.76
CA LYS A 54 -1.47 -36.00 12.29
C LYS A 54 -2.44 -35.01 11.67
N GLU A 55 -3.59 -34.79 12.31
CA GLU A 55 -4.60 -33.79 11.90
C GLU A 55 -4.05 -32.36 11.93
N GLN A 56 -3.25 -32.00 12.93
CA GLN A 56 -2.61 -30.70 13.01
C GLN A 56 -1.55 -30.53 11.91
N LEU A 57 -0.76 -31.57 11.65
CA LEU A 57 0.22 -31.56 10.57
C LEU A 57 -0.46 -31.40 9.19
N ASP A 58 -1.57 -32.10 8.95
CA ASP A 58 -2.36 -31.96 7.72
C ASP A 58 -2.94 -30.54 7.58
N GLN A 59 -3.41 -29.93 8.67
CA GLN A 59 -3.83 -28.52 8.67
C GLN A 59 -2.69 -27.56 8.31
N TYR A 60 -1.47 -27.80 8.81
CA TYR A 60 -0.31 -27.00 8.43
C TYR A 60 0.05 -27.18 6.96
N ILE A 61 0.06 -28.42 6.45
CA ILE A 61 0.32 -28.71 5.04
C ILE A 61 -0.72 -28.04 4.14
N ASP A 62 -2.01 -28.11 4.49
CA ASP A 62 -3.08 -27.45 3.75
C ASP A 62 -2.96 -25.93 3.83
N ALA A 63 -2.57 -25.36 4.97
CA ALA A 63 -2.28 -23.94 5.09
C ALA A 63 -1.12 -23.52 4.18
N PHE A 64 -0.02 -24.28 4.17
CA PHE A 64 1.14 -24.02 3.30
C PHE A 64 0.81 -24.15 1.82
N LYS A 65 -0.01 -25.14 1.43
CA LYS A 65 -0.52 -25.29 0.05
C LYS A 65 -1.43 -24.13 -0.36
N ASN A 66 -2.36 -23.73 0.51
CA ASN A 66 -3.27 -22.62 0.22
C ASN A 66 -2.57 -21.27 0.08
N VAL A 67 -1.45 -21.10 0.79
CA VAL A 67 -0.60 -19.91 0.70
C VAL A 67 0.37 -19.99 -0.49
N GLY A 68 0.52 -21.16 -1.12
CA GLY A 68 1.42 -21.36 -2.25
C GLY A 68 2.88 -21.48 -1.83
N VAL A 69 3.13 -21.88 -0.58
CA VAL A 69 4.48 -22.19 -0.08
C VAL A 69 4.92 -23.57 -0.58
N ILE A 70 4.01 -24.54 -0.60
CA ILE A 70 4.29 -25.93 -1.03
C ILE A 70 3.25 -26.34 -2.10
N GLY A 71 3.68 -26.99 -3.18
CA GLY A 71 2.81 -27.49 -4.26
C GLY A 71 2.37 -26.43 -5.28
N GLU A 72 1.53 -26.83 -6.25
CA GLU A 72 1.04 -25.92 -7.29
C GLU A 72 0.13 -24.83 -6.71
N GLN A 73 0.41 -23.57 -7.04
CA GLN A 73 -0.46 -22.46 -6.64
C GLN A 73 -1.85 -22.64 -7.23
N LYS A 74 -2.87 -22.75 -6.37
CA LYS A 74 -4.26 -22.51 -6.78
C LYS A 74 -4.34 -21.07 -7.30
N LYS A 75 -4.49 -20.90 -8.62
CA LYS A 75 -4.74 -19.59 -9.26
C LYS A 75 -5.89 -18.90 -8.51
N LYS A 76 -5.55 -17.89 -7.72
CA LYS A 76 -6.52 -17.08 -6.98
C LYS A 76 -7.45 -16.45 -8.01
N ARG A 77 -8.77 -16.66 -7.90
CA ARG A 77 -9.77 -16.02 -8.78
C ARG A 77 -9.46 -14.51 -8.81
N GLN A 78 -9.04 -14.02 -9.96
CA GLN A 78 -8.74 -12.61 -10.13
C GLN A 78 -10.07 -11.87 -10.18
N ASN A 79 -10.26 -10.90 -9.29
CA ASN A 79 -11.39 -10.00 -9.38
C ASN A 79 -11.18 -9.14 -10.63
N ILE A 80 -12.11 -9.18 -11.58
CA ILE A 80 -12.04 -8.44 -12.86
C ILE A 80 -11.83 -6.93 -12.63
N LEU A 81 -12.32 -6.41 -11.49
CA LEU A 81 -12.15 -5.03 -11.03
C LEU A 81 -10.72 -4.64 -10.64
N PHE A 82 -9.83 -5.60 -10.39
CA PHE A 82 -8.44 -5.40 -9.97
C PHE A 82 -7.50 -6.29 -10.79
N TYR A 83 -7.56 -6.14 -12.10
CA TYR A 83 -6.71 -6.91 -13.00
C TYR A 83 -5.26 -6.41 -12.91
N ARG A 84 -4.34 -7.31 -12.56
CA ARG A 84 -2.90 -7.02 -12.41
C ARG A 84 -2.14 -7.61 -13.58
N ILE A 85 -1.43 -6.75 -14.29
CA ILE A 85 -0.52 -7.12 -15.36
C ILE A 85 0.91 -6.92 -14.83
N PRO A 86 1.57 -7.98 -14.33
CA PRO A 86 2.97 -7.89 -13.96
C PRO A 86 3.81 -7.60 -15.21
N LEU A 87 4.66 -6.57 -15.18
CA LEU A 87 5.51 -6.23 -16.32
C LEU A 87 6.89 -6.89 -16.18
N PHE A 88 7.58 -6.63 -15.07
CA PHE A 88 8.92 -7.15 -14.84
C PHE A 88 9.27 -7.24 -13.34
N GLN A 89 10.27 -8.07 -13.03
CA GLN A 89 10.85 -8.12 -11.68
C GLN A 89 11.64 -6.85 -11.40
N ALA A 90 11.20 -6.07 -10.43
CA ALA A 90 11.75 -4.74 -10.20
C ALA A 90 12.94 -4.73 -9.22
N ASP A 91 13.16 -5.82 -8.49
CA ASP A 91 14.24 -5.91 -7.49
C ASP A 91 15.63 -5.52 -8.03
N PRO A 92 16.08 -6.00 -9.21
CA PRO A 92 17.39 -5.64 -9.74
C PRO A 92 17.48 -4.16 -10.13
N MET A 93 16.38 -3.59 -10.65
CA MET A 93 16.29 -2.18 -11.01
C MET A 93 16.44 -1.30 -9.75
N PHE A 94 15.65 -1.58 -8.71
CA PHE A 94 15.75 -0.85 -7.44
C PHE A 94 17.09 -1.06 -6.75
N ALA A 95 17.70 -2.26 -6.86
CA ALA A 95 19.04 -2.52 -6.32
C ALA A 95 20.10 -1.60 -6.95
N ARG A 96 20.06 -1.40 -8.28
CA ARG A 96 20.97 -0.48 -8.99
C ARG A 96 20.77 0.97 -8.57
N ILE A 97 19.52 1.43 -8.49
CA ILE A 97 19.17 2.78 -8.04
C ILE A 97 19.70 3.02 -6.62
N VAL A 98 19.41 2.10 -5.71
CA VAL A 98 19.85 2.19 -4.31
C VAL A 98 21.37 2.11 -4.17
N ALA A 99 22.06 1.30 -4.97
CA ALA A 99 23.52 1.24 -4.99
C ALA A 99 24.11 2.59 -5.42
N CYS A 100 23.58 3.20 -6.48
CA CYS A 100 23.96 4.54 -6.91
C CYS A 100 23.73 5.59 -5.80
N MET A 101 22.54 5.58 -5.17
CA MET A 101 22.22 6.47 -4.04
C MET A 101 23.19 6.28 -2.86
N LYS A 102 23.60 5.05 -2.55
CA LYS A 102 24.56 4.74 -1.48
C LYS A 102 25.99 5.16 -1.82
N ASN A 103 26.35 5.24 -3.10
CA ASN A 103 27.64 5.76 -3.53
C ASN A 103 27.68 7.30 -3.49
N HIS A 104 26.54 7.95 -3.74
CA HIS A 104 26.42 9.41 -3.77
C HIS A 104 25.65 9.98 -2.55
N LYS A 105 26.00 9.55 -1.33
CA LYS A 105 25.25 9.90 -0.10
C LYS A 105 25.06 11.40 0.12
N GLU A 106 26.09 12.20 -0.14
CA GLU A 106 26.00 13.65 0.07
C GLU A 106 25.06 14.32 -0.95
N ALA A 107 25.07 13.88 -2.20
CA ALA A 107 24.11 14.34 -3.19
C ALA A 107 22.68 13.92 -2.82
N VAL A 108 22.49 12.69 -2.35
CA VAL A 108 21.17 12.21 -1.88
C VAL A 108 20.68 13.03 -0.69
N LYS A 109 21.53 13.32 0.30
CA LYS A 109 21.17 14.22 1.41
C LYS A 109 20.79 15.61 0.91
N GLY A 110 21.57 16.17 -0.02
CA GLY A 110 21.28 17.46 -0.64
C GLY A 110 19.91 17.48 -1.31
N THR A 111 19.63 16.51 -2.17
CA THR A 111 18.32 16.38 -2.85
C THR A 111 17.16 16.23 -1.85
N PHE A 112 17.35 15.42 -0.80
CA PHE A 112 16.36 15.25 0.25
C PHE A 112 16.09 16.56 1.01
N ILE A 113 17.12 17.33 1.38
CA ILE A 113 16.94 18.63 2.01
C ILE A 113 16.22 19.60 1.07
N THR A 114 16.63 19.69 -0.19
CA THR A 114 15.99 20.59 -1.16
C THR A 114 14.53 20.25 -1.39
N SER A 115 14.19 18.97 -1.45
CA SER A 115 12.80 18.53 -1.62
C SER A 115 11.93 18.82 -0.39
N ILE A 116 12.48 18.73 0.84
CA ILE A 116 11.79 19.20 2.05
C ILE A 116 11.54 20.71 1.97
N LEU A 117 12.53 21.50 1.55
CA LEU A 117 12.35 22.94 1.39
C LEU A 117 11.27 23.28 0.35
N VAL A 118 11.22 22.54 -0.77
CA VAL A 118 10.15 22.66 -1.77
C VAL A 118 8.78 22.32 -1.19
N ILE A 119 8.67 21.23 -0.43
CA ILE A 119 7.42 20.86 0.24
C ILE A 119 6.98 21.97 1.21
N LEU A 120 7.89 22.46 2.05
CA LEU A 120 7.58 23.51 3.03
C LEU A 120 7.15 24.82 2.34
N ALA A 121 7.92 25.29 1.36
CA ALA A 121 7.58 26.48 0.58
C ALA A 121 6.24 26.32 -0.13
N GLY A 122 6.02 25.17 -0.78
CA GLY A 122 4.77 24.87 -1.46
C GLY A 122 3.57 24.79 -0.52
N CYS A 123 3.71 24.22 0.67
CA CYS A 123 2.66 24.21 1.70
C CYS A 123 2.31 25.63 2.19
N ILE A 124 3.32 26.46 2.43
CA ILE A 124 3.13 27.86 2.83
C ILE A 124 2.40 28.63 1.72
N LEU A 125 2.86 28.53 0.47
CA LEU A 125 2.24 29.20 -0.67
C LEU A 125 0.82 28.71 -0.95
N MET A 126 0.57 27.41 -0.78
CA MET A 126 -0.77 26.84 -0.87
C MET A 126 -1.70 27.41 0.19
N GLY A 127 -1.22 27.56 1.43
CA GLY A 127 -1.98 28.16 2.52
C GLY A 127 -2.31 29.64 2.26
N ILE A 128 -1.33 30.42 1.79
CA ILE A 128 -1.51 31.84 1.45
C ILE A 128 -2.52 32.00 0.31
N ASN A 129 -2.43 31.16 -0.73
CA ASN A 129 -3.26 31.25 -1.93
C ASN A 129 -4.49 30.33 -1.91
N PHE A 130 -4.90 29.83 -0.74
CA PHE A 130 -5.91 28.77 -0.65
C PHE A 130 -7.24 29.14 -1.32
N GLY A 131 -7.73 30.37 -1.12
CA GLY A 131 -8.98 30.86 -1.73
C GLY A 131 -8.91 30.93 -3.26
N ASP A 132 -7.78 31.38 -3.80
CA ASP A 132 -7.54 31.47 -5.24
C ASP A 132 -7.36 30.09 -5.88
N ILE A 133 -6.65 29.18 -5.21
CA ILE A 133 -6.53 27.78 -5.64
C ILE A 133 -7.91 27.14 -5.67
N TYR A 134 -8.71 27.30 -4.62
CA TYR A 134 -10.05 26.71 -4.57
C TYR A 134 -10.95 27.27 -5.68
N SER A 135 -11.08 28.59 -5.79
CA SER A 135 -11.95 29.22 -6.81
C SER A 135 -11.51 28.89 -8.24
N ARG A 136 -10.21 28.89 -8.54
CA ARG A 136 -9.70 28.58 -9.89
C ARG A 136 -9.75 27.09 -10.22
N SER A 137 -9.73 26.21 -9.23
CA SER A 137 -9.92 24.76 -9.45
C SER A 137 -11.32 24.41 -9.95
N LEU A 138 -12.31 25.28 -9.68
CA LEU A 138 -13.70 25.12 -10.13
C LEU A 138 -13.97 25.71 -11.52
N LEU A 139 -13.00 26.43 -12.09
CA LEU A 139 -13.14 26.97 -13.44
C LEU A 139 -13.11 25.84 -14.47
N HIS A 140 -13.85 26.02 -15.55
CA HIS A 140 -13.83 25.07 -16.65
C HIS A 140 -12.45 25.05 -17.29
N LEU A 141 -11.86 23.86 -17.36
CA LEU A 141 -10.59 23.64 -18.06
C LEU A 141 -10.85 23.37 -19.53
N LYS A 142 -9.87 23.69 -20.37
CA LYS A 142 -9.90 23.28 -21.77
C LYS A 142 -9.62 21.78 -21.88
N SER A 143 -10.06 21.15 -22.97
CA SER A 143 -9.87 19.71 -23.19
C SER A 143 -8.41 19.25 -23.08
N TYR A 144 -7.46 20.02 -23.62
CA TYR A 144 -6.03 19.70 -23.52
C TYR A 144 -5.48 19.83 -22.08
N GLU A 145 -6.08 20.68 -21.24
CA GLU A 145 -5.68 20.84 -19.84
C GLU A 145 -6.09 19.62 -19.02
N TYR A 146 -7.29 19.07 -19.27
CA TYR A 146 -7.70 17.79 -18.68
C TYR A 146 -6.75 16.65 -19.06
N ALA A 147 -6.40 16.54 -20.35
CA ALA A 147 -5.44 15.53 -20.81
C ALA A 147 -4.06 15.71 -20.15
N THR A 148 -3.61 16.96 -20.02
CA THR A 148 -2.34 17.29 -19.34
C THR A 148 -2.37 16.88 -17.87
N ILE A 149 -3.42 17.25 -17.12
CA ILE A 149 -3.58 16.84 -15.71
C ILE A 149 -3.58 15.33 -15.59
N TYR A 150 -4.30 14.63 -16.46
CA TYR A 150 -4.39 13.17 -16.41
C TYR A 150 -3.02 12.52 -16.61
N VAL A 151 -2.25 12.95 -17.62
CA VAL A 151 -0.89 12.44 -17.86
C VAL A 151 0.04 12.74 -16.70
N VAL A 152 0.04 13.98 -16.20
CA VAL A 152 0.90 14.36 -15.06
C VAL A 152 0.49 13.60 -13.80
N PHE A 153 -0.80 13.42 -13.55
CA PHE A 153 -1.31 12.63 -12.43
C PHE A 153 -0.88 11.17 -12.51
N LEU A 154 -0.98 10.54 -13.68
CA LEU A 154 -0.46 9.18 -13.88
C LEU A 154 1.04 9.09 -13.59
N LEU A 155 1.83 10.06 -14.05
CA LEU A 155 3.25 10.13 -13.75
C LEU A 155 3.50 10.30 -12.24
N THR A 156 2.72 11.13 -11.54
CA THR A 156 2.81 11.28 -10.08
C THR A 156 2.49 9.97 -9.37
N VAL A 157 1.47 9.22 -9.79
CA VAL A 157 1.16 7.88 -9.26
C VAL A 157 2.29 6.89 -9.53
N CYS A 158 2.91 6.94 -10.71
CA CYS A 158 4.09 6.11 -11.00
C CYS A 158 5.24 6.43 -10.04
N MET A 159 5.52 7.72 -9.83
CA MET A 159 6.56 8.17 -8.91
C MET A 159 6.24 7.83 -7.45
N HIS A 160 4.97 7.85 -7.06
CA HIS A 160 4.48 7.43 -5.75
C HIS A 160 4.85 5.96 -5.47
N GLU A 161 4.50 5.06 -6.39
CA GLU A 161 4.83 3.62 -6.31
C GLU A 161 6.34 3.38 -6.32
N MET A 162 7.08 4.13 -7.16
CA MET A 162 8.54 4.09 -7.17
C MET A 162 9.15 4.55 -5.83
N GLY A 163 8.56 5.57 -5.19
CA GLY A 163 8.97 6.05 -3.87
C GLY A 163 8.94 4.94 -2.83
N HIS A 164 7.85 4.17 -2.77
CA HIS A 164 7.76 3.01 -1.89
C HIS A 164 8.84 1.96 -2.19
N GLY A 165 9.02 1.61 -3.47
CA GLY A 165 10.03 0.63 -3.90
C GLY A 165 11.46 1.06 -3.54
N ILE A 166 11.83 2.31 -3.80
CA ILE A 166 13.15 2.86 -3.48
C ILE A 166 13.41 2.82 -1.98
N VAL A 167 12.49 3.33 -1.15
CA VAL A 167 12.70 3.40 0.30
C VAL A 167 12.67 2.00 0.92
N CYS A 168 11.82 1.09 0.43
CA CYS A 168 11.81 -0.31 0.84
C CYS A 168 13.18 -0.96 0.60
N LYS A 169 13.69 -0.86 -0.64
CA LYS A 169 14.98 -1.45 -1.03
C LYS A 169 16.17 -0.80 -0.32
N TYR A 170 16.14 0.52 -0.14
CA TYR A 170 17.18 1.27 0.57
C TYR A 170 17.37 0.76 2.00
N ASN A 171 16.26 0.41 2.66
CA ASN A 171 16.22 -0.10 4.03
C ASN A 171 16.40 -1.62 4.14
N GLY A 172 16.72 -2.31 3.03
CA GLY A 172 17.00 -3.75 3.01
C GLY A 172 15.77 -4.64 2.82
N GLY A 173 14.61 -4.07 2.50
CA GLY A 173 13.45 -4.83 2.05
C GLY A 173 13.64 -5.32 0.61
N LYS A 174 12.94 -6.40 0.26
CA LYS A 174 12.86 -6.89 -1.13
C LYS A 174 11.68 -6.24 -1.86
N VAL A 175 11.84 -5.98 -3.15
CA VAL A 175 10.77 -5.45 -4.01
C VAL A 175 10.39 -6.53 -5.00
N GLY A 176 9.09 -6.81 -5.14
CA GLY A 176 8.59 -7.83 -6.04
C GLY A 176 8.48 -7.33 -7.49
N THR A 177 7.33 -7.61 -8.10
CA THR A 177 7.05 -7.16 -9.47
C THR A 177 6.54 -5.72 -9.50
N LEU A 178 6.99 -4.96 -10.50
CA LEU A 178 6.34 -3.72 -10.90
C LEU A 178 5.42 -4.03 -12.09
N GLY A 179 4.24 -3.43 -12.13
CA GLY A 179 3.31 -3.66 -13.22
C GLY A 179 2.21 -2.61 -13.33
N PHE A 180 1.28 -2.86 -14.24
CA PHE A 180 0.04 -2.09 -14.34
C PHE A 180 -1.11 -2.83 -13.66
N MET A 181 -1.98 -2.07 -13.02
CA MET A 181 -3.25 -2.53 -12.49
C MET A 181 -4.36 -1.69 -13.13
N LEU A 182 -5.43 -2.35 -13.58
CA LEU A 182 -6.65 -1.66 -13.97
C LEU A 182 -7.57 -1.64 -12.75
N ILE A 183 -7.83 -0.44 -12.22
CA ILE A 183 -8.84 -0.19 -11.19
C ILE A 183 -10.02 0.49 -11.88
N ILE A 184 -11.12 -0.25 -12.06
CA ILE A 184 -12.35 0.28 -12.71
C ILE A 184 -12.02 0.95 -14.06
N PHE A 185 -11.28 0.24 -14.92
CA PHE A 185 -10.80 0.71 -16.24
C PHE A 185 -9.80 1.89 -16.24
N SER A 186 -9.43 2.44 -15.08
CA SER A 186 -8.34 3.41 -15.00
C SER A 186 -7.00 2.69 -14.84
N PRO A 187 -6.00 2.95 -15.71
CA PRO A 187 -4.66 2.44 -15.52
C PRO A 187 -4.01 3.07 -14.29
N ALA A 188 -3.47 2.23 -13.41
CA ALA A 188 -2.60 2.62 -12.31
C ALA A 188 -1.35 1.74 -12.35
N MET A 189 -0.20 2.26 -11.94
CA MET A 189 0.94 1.38 -11.65
C MET A 189 0.79 0.74 -10.28
N TYR A 190 1.33 -0.45 -10.11
CA TYR A 190 1.47 -1.08 -8.81
C TYR A 190 2.91 -1.55 -8.61
N CYS A 191 3.45 -1.31 -7.42
CA CYS A 191 4.72 -1.86 -6.98
C CYS A 191 4.48 -2.87 -5.85
N ASP A 192 4.87 -4.13 -6.03
CA ASP A 192 4.79 -5.11 -4.94
C ASP A 192 5.89 -4.84 -3.91
N ILE A 193 5.52 -4.16 -2.84
CA ILE A 193 6.38 -3.83 -1.70
C ILE A 193 6.14 -4.76 -0.49
N SER A 194 5.62 -5.97 -0.70
CA SER A 194 5.38 -6.94 0.39
C SER A 194 6.62 -7.24 1.25
N GLY A 195 7.81 -7.13 0.67
CA GLY A 195 9.09 -7.26 1.36
C GLY A 195 9.40 -6.17 2.40
N VAL A 196 8.59 -5.10 2.51
CA VAL A 196 8.71 -4.10 3.60
C VAL A 196 8.66 -4.76 4.97
N ARG A 197 7.93 -5.88 5.10
CA ARG A 197 7.81 -6.65 6.35
C ARG A 197 9.10 -7.33 6.77
N MET A 198 10.07 -7.50 5.86
CA MET A 198 11.40 -8.05 6.17
C MET A 198 12.30 -7.04 6.88
N ILE A 199 11.95 -5.74 6.83
CA ILE A 199 12.73 -4.69 7.48
C ILE A 199 12.55 -4.82 9.00
N LYS A 200 13.63 -4.98 9.75
CA LYS A 200 13.58 -5.19 11.21
C LYS A 200 13.10 -3.96 11.99
N ASP A 201 13.45 -2.77 11.52
CA ASP A 201 13.13 -1.51 12.19
C ASP A 201 11.74 -0.99 11.76
N LYS A 202 10.82 -0.86 12.72
CA LYS A 202 9.48 -0.33 12.51
C LYS A 202 9.47 1.07 11.92
N ARG A 203 10.43 1.93 12.29
CA ARG A 203 10.52 3.29 11.74
C ARG A 203 10.81 3.25 10.24
N LYS A 204 11.69 2.34 9.82
CA LYS A 204 12.01 2.13 8.40
C LYS A 204 10.84 1.52 7.62
N GLN A 205 10.05 0.64 8.25
CA GLN A 205 8.79 0.14 7.67
C GLN A 205 7.78 1.28 7.44
N ILE A 206 7.62 2.16 8.44
CA ILE A 206 6.75 3.34 8.35
C ILE A 206 7.26 4.29 7.26
N MET A 207 8.58 4.57 7.21
CA MET A 207 9.17 5.42 6.17
C MET A 207 8.91 4.86 4.78
N ALA A 208 9.09 3.55 4.57
CA ALA A 208 8.79 2.91 3.29
C ALA A 208 7.30 3.01 2.94
N SER A 209 6.41 2.93 3.93
CA SER A 209 4.95 3.08 3.74
C SER A 209 4.52 4.54 3.55
N ALA A 210 5.30 5.52 4.00
CA ALA A 210 5.03 6.94 3.83
C ALA A 210 5.69 7.55 2.59
N ALA A 211 6.56 6.79 1.91
CA ALA A 211 7.37 7.28 0.80
C ALA A 211 6.53 7.76 -0.39
N GLY A 212 5.45 7.06 -0.74
CA GLY A 212 4.54 7.50 -1.80
C GLY A 212 3.84 8.81 -1.46
N VAL A 213 3.31 8.95 -0.24
CA VAL A 213 2.71 10.20 0.25
C VAL A 213 3.72 11.35 0.20
N TYR A 214 4.97 11.09 0.59
CA TYR A 214 6.06 12.08 0.49
C TYR A 214 6.29 12.54 -0.96
N VAL A 215 6.27 11.63 -1.93
CA VAL A 215 6.37 11.99 -3.36
C VAL A 215 5.19 12.86 -3.80
N ASN A 216 3.96 12.54 -3.38
CA ASN A 216 2.79 13.36 -3.69
C ASN A 216 2.90 14.76 -3.06
N LEU A 217 3.42 14.88 -1.83
CA LEU A 217 3.67 16.16 -1.17
C LEU A 217 4.69 17.00 -1.96
N PHE A 218 5.74 16.37 -2.48
CA PHE A 218 6.74 17.05 -3.30
C PHE A 218 6.14 17.61 -4.59
N PHE A 219 5.36 16.83 -5.34
CA PHE A 219 4.71 17.30 -6.56
C PHE A 219 3.62 18.35 -6.29
N THR A 220 2.87 18.20 -5.19
CA THR A 220 1.96 19.25 -4.72
C THR A 220 2.72 20.54 -4.43
N GLY A 221 3.87 20.45 -3.76
CA GLY A 221 4.69 21.61 -3.44
C GLY A 221 5.21 22.35 -4.68
N LEU A 222 5.70 21.59 -5.68
CA LEU A 222 6.08 22.15 -6.98
C LEU A 222 4.92 22.85 -7.69
N ALA A 223 3.73 22.22 -7.70
CA ALA A 223 2.54 22.82 -8.31
C ALA A 223 2.09 24.10 -7.59
N SER A 224 2.17 24.15 -6.26
CA SER A 224 1.86 25.34 -5.47
C SER A 224 2.83 26.49 -5.73
N ILE A 225 4.14 26.20 -5.88
CA ILE A 225 5.13 27.20 -6.29
C ILE A 225 4.83 27.71 -7.70
N ALA A 226 4.54 26.81 -8.64
CA ALA A 226 4.19 27.17 -10.02
C ALA A 226 2.91 28.03 -10.07
N PHE A 227 1.91 27.71 -9.25
CA PHE A 227 0.68 28.50 -9.12
C PHE A 227 0.95 29.90 -8.58
N ALA A 228 1.83 30.04 -7.58
CA ALA A 228 2.19 31.34 -7.02
C ALA A 228 2.90 32.25 -8.05
N ILE A 229 3.67 31.65 -8.97
CA ILE A 229 4.30 32.39 -10.08
C ILE A 229 3.26 32.72 -11.16
N LYS A 230 2.39 31.76 -11.50
CA LYS A 230 1.39 31.91 -12.54
C LYS A 230 0.10 31.17 -12.13
N PRO A 231 -0.96 31.88 -11.69
CA PRO A 231 -2.15 31.27 -11.09
C PRO A 231 -3.10 30.68 -12.14
N LEU A 232 -2.63 29.66 -12.85
CA LEU A 232 -3.40 28.95 -13.88
C LEU A 232 -4.38 27.95 -13.24
N PRO A 233 -5.61 27.83 -13.76
CA PRO A 233 -6.58 26.82 -13.33
C PRO A 233 -6.03 25.39 -13.33
N LEU A 234 -5.17 25.06 -14.31
CA LEU A 234 -4.48 23.77 -14.42
C LEU A 234 -3.72 23.38 -13.13
N PHE A 235 -2.91 24.30 -12.58
CA PHE A 235 -2.15 24.03 -11.37
C PHE A 235 -3.06 23.91 -10.15
N ALA A 236 -4.08 24.77 -10.05
CA ALA A 236 -5.08 24.70 -8.99
C ALA A 236 -5.81 23.35 -8.97
N ALA A 237 -6.29 22.90 -10.12
CA ALA A 237 -6.96 21.61 -10.27
C ALA A 237 -6.03 20.44 -9.90
N PHE A 238 -4.77 20.47 -10.34
CA PHE A 238 -3.79 19.43 -10.00
C PHE A 238 -3.43 19.41 -8.50
N ILE A 239 -3.33 20.58 -7.85
CA ILE A 239 -3.10 20.70 -6.39
C ILE A 239 -4.27 20.05 -5.64
N ILE A 240 -5.52 20.43 -5.96
CA ILE A 240 -6.70 19.86 -5.31
C ILE A 240 -6.76 18.35 -5.52
N LEU A 241 -6.54 17.86 -6.75
CA LEU A 241 -6.51 16.43 -7.06
C LEU A 241 -5.46 15.67 -6.24
N ASN A 242 -4.24 16.19 -6.13
CA ASN A 242 -3.17 15.55 -5.35
C ASN A 242 -3.40 15.63 -3.84
N VAL A 243 -3.91 16.75 -3.32
CA VAL A 243 -4.26 16.88 -1.90
C VAL A 243 -5.35 15.88 -1.55
N THR A 244 -6.39 15.73 -2.37
CA THR A 244 -7.40 14.68 -2.22
C THR A 244 -6.75 13.30 -2.22
N THR A 245 -5.83 13.03 -3.15
CA THR A 245 -5.11 11.74 -3.22
C THR A 245 -4.28 11.47 -1.96
N ILE A 246 -3.58 12.47 -1.43
CA ILE A 246 -2.80 12.36 -0.18
C ILE A 246 -3.71 12.04 0.99
N VAL A 247 -4.80 12.82 1.16
CA VAL A 247 -5.75 12.62 2.25
C VAL A 247 -6.38 11.24 2.15
N SER A 248 -6.85 10.83 0.97
CA SER A 248 -7.43 9.51 0.76
C SER A 248 -6.47 8.37 1.07
N ASN A 249 -5.18 8.49 0.68
CA ASN A 249 -4.18 7.47 1.00
C ASN A 249 -3.82 7.41 2.50
N LEU A 250 -3.88 8.54 3.21
CA LEU A 250 -3.60 8.60 4.64
C LEU A 250 -4.78 8.16 5.51
N ILE A 251 -6.02 8.15 5.00
CA ILE A 251 -7.19 7.63 5.73
C ILE A 251 -6.98 6.13 5.99
N PRO A 252 -6.80 5.69 7.25
CA PRO A 252 -6.39 4.33 7.56
C PRO A 252 -7.55 3.33 7.52
N VAL A 253 -8.60 3.57 6.72
CA VAL A 253 -9.81 2.72 6.66
C VAL A 253 -9.68 1.65 5.59
N VAL A 254 -9.15 2.04 4.44
CA VAL A 254 -8.86 1.15 3.30
C VAL A 254 -7.39 0.73 3.39
N ARG A 255 -7.01 -0.39 2.76
CA ARG A 255 -5.62 -0.90 2.71
C ARG A 255 -4.69 -0.04 1.83
N LEU A 256 -4.65 1.25 2.11
CA LEU A 256 -3.79 2.26 1.52
C LEU A 256 -2.60 2.56 2.47
N ASP A 257 -1.77 3.53 2.12
CA ASP A 257 -0.54 3.87 2.87
C ASP A 257 -0.78 4.12 4.36
N GLY A 258 -1.81 4.90 4.71
CA GLY A 258 -2.16 5.23 6.08
C GLY A 258 -2.49 4.00 6.93
N TYR A 259 -3.14 2.99 6.32
CA TYR A 259 -3.39 1.71 6.99
C TYR A 259 -2.09 0.97 7.31
N TRP A 260 -1.14 0.94 6.38
CA TRP A 260 0.14 0.27 6.58
C TRP A 260 1.03 1.00 7.58
N ILE A 261 1.09 2.34 7.51
CA ILE A 261 1.76 3.19 8.50
C ILE A 261 1.22 2.87 9.91
N LEU A 262 -0.11 2.85 10.08
CA LEU A 262 -0.74 2.55 11.36
C LEU A 262 -0.49 1.11 11.82
N SER A 263 -0.55 0.14 10.90
CA SER A 263 -0.27 -1.27 11.18
C SER A 263 1.17 -1.49 11.66
N PHE A 264 2.16 -0.84 11.04
CA PHE A 264 3.56 -0.93 11.46
C PHE A 264 3.84 -0.16 12.75
N ALA A 265 3.23 1.01 12.94
CA ALA A 265 3.34 1.77 14.19
C ALA A 265 2.80 1.00 15.40
N THR A 266 1.64 0.35 15.24
CA THR A 266 1.02 -0.47 16.29
C THR A 266 1.66 -1.85 16.42
N GLY A 267 2.33 -2.33 15.37
CA GLY A 267 2.89 -3.69 15.28
C GLY A 267 1.82 -4.78 15.14
N ILE A 268 0.57 -4.40 14.85
CA ILE A 268 -0.55 -5.35 14.71
C ILE A 268 -0.60 -5.82 13.26
N THR A 269 -0.37 -7.11 13.05
CA THR A 269 -0.51 -7.73 11.73
C THR A 269 -1.99 -7.85 11.36
N ASN A 270 -2.34 -7.49 10.12
CA ASN A 270 -3.72 -7.59 9.61
C ASN A 270 -4.74 -6.81 10.48
N LEU A 271 -4.41 -5.55 10.78
CA LEU A 271 -5.17 -4.65 11.65
C LEU A 271 -6.69 -4.67 11.37
N TYR A 272 -7.07 -4.58 10.10
CA TYR A 272 -8.47 -4.69 9.64
C TYR A 272 -9.17 -5.97 10.12
N LYS A 273 -8.61 -7.16 9.89
CA LYS A 273 -9.29 -8.41 10.28
C LYS A 273 -9.43 -8.52 11.80
N ASN A 274 -8.42 -8.05 12.53
CA ASN A 274 -8.41 -8.10 13.98
C ASN A 274 -9.36 -7.04 14.57
N SER A 275 -9.40 -5.83 14.01
CA SER A 275 -10.31 -4.78 14.47
C SER A 275 -11.77 -5.15 14.31
N MET A 276 -12.13 -5.75 13.18
CA MET A 276 -13.50 -6.22 12.91
C MET A 276 -13.96 -7.27 13.92
N LYS A 277 -13.06 -8.16 14.37
CA LYS A 277 -13.34 -9.14 15.42
C LYS A 277 -13.42 -8.51 16.81
N SER A 278 -12.62 -7.48 17.06
CA SER A 278 -12.53 -6.82 18.36
C SER A 278 -13.66 -5.82 18.64
N VAL A 279 -14.53 -5.49 17.67
CA VAL A 279 -15.65 -4.55 17.91
C VAL A 279 -16.56 -5.02 19.06
N ASN A 280 -16.80 -6.33 19.17
CA ASN A 280 -17.62 -6.90 20.26
C ASN A 280 -16.97 -6.81 21.65
N LEU A 281 -15.69 -6.44 21.72
CA LEU A 281 -14.93 -6.31 22.96
C LEU A 281 -15.01 -4.91 23.57
N LEU A 282 -15.62 -3.93 22.89
CA LEU A 282 -15.73 -2.54 23.36
C LEU A 282 -16.37 -2.41 24.76
N PHE A 283 -17.32 -3.29 25.08
CA PHE A 283 -18.06 -3.28 26.34
C PHE A 283 -17.48 -4.22 27.41
N LYS A 284 -16.34 -4.86 27.16
CA LYS A 284 -15.68 -5.77 28.11
C LYS A 284 -14.44 -5.10 28.73
N LYS A 285 -14.02 -5.59 29.91
CA LYS A 285 -12.70 -5.26 30.46
C LYS A 285 -11.64 -5.81 29.51
N CYS A 286 -10.92 -4.89 28.85
CA CYS A 286 -9.94 -5.22 27.82
C CYS A 286 -8.66 -4.40 28.01
N THR A 287 -7.56 -4.91 27.46
CA THR A 287 -6.27 -4.23 27.42
C THR A 287 -6.31 -3.00 26.50
N GLY A 288 -5.35 -2.07 26.66
CA GLY A 288 -5.28 -0.86 25.84
C GLY A 288 -5.19 -1.13 24.33
N LYS A 289 -4.50 -2.20 23.93
CA LYS A 289 -4.40 -2.62 22.52
C LYS A 289 -5.73 -3.13 21.97
N GLU A 290 -6.48 -3.90 22.76
CA GLU A 290 -7.79 -4.41 22.36
C GLU A 290 -8.82 -3.29 22.23
N ARG A 291 -8.81 -2.33 23.17
CA ARG A 291 -9.65 -1.12 23.07
C ARG A 291 -9.33 -0.31 21.82
N PHE A 292 -8.05 -0.11 21.51
CA PHE A 292 -7.63 0.57 20.28
C PHE A 292 -8.17 -0.15 19.03
N MET A 293 -8.01 -1.48 18.94
CA MET A 293 -8.51 -2.27 17.82
C MET A 293 -10.04 -2.16 17.69
N ALA A 294 -10.77 -2.17 18.81
CA ALA A 294 -12.22 -2.06 18.81
C ALA A 294 -12.70 -0.68 18.34
N ILE A 295 -12.10 0.41 18.84
CA ILE A 295 -12.39 1.80 18.42
C ILE A 295 -12.09 1.97 16.93
N TYR A 296 -10.92 1.54 16.49
CA TYR A 296 -10.54 1.59 15.08
C TYR A 296 -11.51 0.77 14.20
N GLY A 297 -11.97 -0.38 14.68
CA GLY A 297 -12.99 -1.18 14.02
C GLY A 297 -14.31 -0.44 13.83
N VAL A 298 -14.80 0.24 14.88
CA VAL A 298 -16.01 1.08 14.81
C VAL A 298 -15.83 2.22 13.82
N ILE A 299 -14.73 2.97 13.89
CA ILE A 299 -14.44 4.07 12.94
C ILE A 299 -14.44 3.55 11.50
N THR A 300 -13.79 2.41 11.27
CA THR A 300 -13.70 1.79 9.95
C THR A 300 -15.09 1.41 9.43
N TYR A 301 -15.95 0.79 10.25
CA TYR A 301 -17.33 0.47 9.87
C TYR A 301 -18.15 1.73 9.58
N SER A 302 -18.05 2.75 10.42
CA SER A 302 -18.79 4.01 10.23
C SER A 302 -18.39 4.70 8.93
N VAL A 303 -17.09 4.83 8.65
CA VAL A 303 -16.60 5.46 7.42
C VAL A 303 -17.01 4.64 6.18
N MET A 304 -16.90 3.32 6.23
CA MET A 304 -17.36 2.46 5.13
C MET A 304 -18.87 2.60 4.91
N GLY A 305 -19.67 2.66 5.98
CA GLY A 305 -21.12 2.89 5.90
C GLY A 305 -21.46 4.22 5.25
N ILE A 306 -20.81 5.31 5.68
CA ILE A 306 -20.99 6.65 5.09
C ILE A 306 -20.61 6.64 3.60
N ALA A 307 -19.51 5.99 3.24
CA ALA A 307 -19.06 5.89 1.85
C ALA A 307 -20.07 5.14 0.97
N ILE A 308 -20.61 4.01 1.45
CA ILE A 308 -21.62 3.23 0.73
C ILE A 308 -22.89 4.06 0.51
N VAL A 309 -23.39 4.72 1.55
CA VAL A 309 -24.57 5.59 1.46
C VAL A 309 -24.30 6.74 0.47
N SER A 310 -23.13 7.35 0.53
CA SER A 310 -22.76 8.46 -0.37
C SER A 310 -22.71 8.03 -1.83
N ILE A 311 -22.12 6.87 -2.12
CA ILE A 311 -22.09 6.28 -3.48
C ILE A 311 -23.52 5.99 -3.96
N ALA A 312 -24.37 5.40 -3.11
CA ALA A 312 -25.76 5.10 -3.45
C ALA A 312 -26.55 6.38 -3.78
N VAL A 313 -26.42 7.42 -2.94
CA VAL A 313 -27.06 8.72 -3.18
C VAL A 313 -26.55 9.36 -4.49
N SER A 314 -25.24 9.30 -4.74
CA SER A 314 -24.65 9.83 -5.98
C SER A 314 -25.14 9.08 -7.22
N ALA A 315 -25.26 7.75 -7.15
CA ALA A 315 -25.81 6.95 -8.24
C ALA A 315 -27.27 7.31 -8.53
N VAL A 316 -28.10 7.43 -7.49
CA VAL A 316 -29.52 7.85 -7.63
C VAL A 316 -29.61 9.24 -8.26
N LYS A 317 -28.83 10.21 -7.77
CA LYS A 317 -28.79 11.56 -8.36
C LYS A 317 -28.38 11.54 -9.83
N THR A 318 -27.40 10.72 -10.18
CA THR A 318 -26.93 10.58 -11.56
C THR A 318 -28.02 9.99 -12.45
N VAL A 319 -28.73 8.96 -11.99
CA VAL A 319 -29.85 8.35 -12.73
C VAL A 319 -30.98 9.36 -12.92
N ILE A 320 -31.35 10.10 -11.88
CA ILE A 320 -32.38 11.16 -11.98
C ILE A 320 -31.95 12.23 -12.99
N TRP A 321 -30.70 12.69 -12.92
CA TRP A 321 -30.16 13.68 -13.85
C TRP A 321 -30.16 13.19 -15.30
N VAL A 322 -29.72 11.95 -15.54
CA VAL A 322 -29.77 11.33 -16.87
C VAL A 322 -31.21 11.19 -17.36
N ALA A 323 -32.15 10.78 -16.49
CA ALA A 323 -33.55 10.66 -16.86
C ALA A 323 -34.15 12.02 -17.24
N GLN A 324 -33.87 13.08 -16.48
CA GLN A 324 -34.31 14.44 -16.82
C GLN A 324 -33.72 14.91 -18.15
N TYR A 325 -32.43 14.66 -18.38
CA TYR A 325 -31.74 15.06 -19.60
C TYR A 325 -32.23 14.31 -20.85
N VAL A 326 -32.50 13.01 -20.74
CA VAL A 326 -32.93 12.16 -21.86
C VAL A 326 -34.42 12.33 -22.17
N PHE A 327 -35.26 12.47 -21.15
CA PHE A 327 -36.72 12.52 -21.32
C PHE A 327 -37.29 13.94 -21.40
N HIS A 328 -36.44 14.99 -21.37
CA HIS A 328 -36.85 16.41 -21.46
C HIS A 328 -38.07 16.74 -20.59
N PHE A 329 -37.96 16.47 -19.28
CA PHE A 329 -38.81 17.09 -18.26
C PHE A 329 -38.12 18.33 -17.69
#